data_AF-A0A519VTJ4-F1
#
_entry.id   AF-A0A519VTJ4-F1
#
_cell.length_a   1.000
_cell.length_b   1.000
_cell.length_c   1.000
_cell.angle_alpha   90.00
_cell.angle_beta   90.00
_cell.angle_gamma   90.00
#
_symmetry.space_group_name_H-M   'P 1'
#
loop_
_entity.id
_entity.type
_entity.pdbx_description
1 polymer ?
#
loop_
_entity_poly.entity_id
_entity_poly.type
_entity_poly.pdbx_seq_one_letter_code
_entity_poly.pdbx_strand_id
1 'polypeptide(L)'
;MKSFYDKDDYTIEDLQSLIDNQVEESIYLDFKSAGSLEKSDRKRMELSKDVASFANSDGGIIVYGIEEVNHVAAEFSFIDGNEFTKEWIEQVVNSYVQRRISDIRIFPLRVDGDIKKSVYVVKIPYS
;
A
#
# COMPACT_ATOMS: atom_id res chain seq x y z
N MET A 1 -3.38 -15.16 -17.33
CA MET A 1 -3.46 -13.80 -16.74
C MET A 1 -2.58 -13.82 -15.51
N LYS A 2 -1.55 -12.97 -15.41
CA LYS A 2 -0.78 -12.86 -14.15
C LYS A 2 -1.75 -12.35 -13.09
N SER A 3 -1.83 -13.00 -11.94
CA SER A 3 -2.65 -12.50 -10.83
C SER A 3 -2.10 -11.13 -10.40
N PHE A 4 -2.92 -10.27 -9.78
CA PHE A 4 -2.46 -8.98 -9.26
C PHE A 4 -1.19 -9.15 -8.39
N TYR A 5 -1.10 -10.27 -7.66
CA TYR A 5 0.02 -10.66 -6.82
C TYR A 5 1.34 -10.98 -7.58
N ASP A 6 1.25 -11.47 -8.82
CA ASP A 6 2.41 -11.89 -9.63
C ASP A 6 3.01 -10.76 -10.47
N LYS A 7 2.46 -9.54 -10.35
CA LYS A 7 2.93 -8.37 -11.11
C LYS A 7 4.22 -7.82 -10.54
N ASP A 8 5.12 -7.46 -11.43
CA ASP A 8 6.40 -6.82 -11.12
C ASP A 8 6.30 -5.29 -11.14
N ASP A 9 5.23 -4.76 -11.75
CA ASP A 9 4.92 -3.34 -11.87
C ASP A 9 3.39 -3.18 -11.84
N TYR A 10 2.92 -2.03 -11.36
CA TYR A 10 1.50 -1.73 -11.20
C TYR A 10 1.17 -0.41 -11.90
N THR A 11 -0.04 -0.29 -12.40
CA THR A 11 -0.56 0.91 -13.04
C THR A 11 -1.83 1.40 -12.35
N ILE A 12 -2.23 2.64 -12.61
CA ILE A 12 -3.51 3.17 -12.11
C ILE A 12 -4.69 2.35 -12.67
N GLU A 13 -4.59 1.84 -13.90
CA GLU A 13 -5.61 0.99 -14.51
C GLU A 13 -5.79 -0.34 -13.75
N ASP A 14 -4.70 -0.88 -13.19
CA ASP A 14 -4.76 -2.07 -12.33
C ASP A 14 -5.55 -1.79 -11.06
N LEU A 15 -5.28 -0.65 -10.42
CA LEU A 15 -5.98 -0.25 -9.20
C LEU A 15 -7.44 0.10 -9.46
N GLN A 16 -7.72 0.77 -10.57
CA GLN A 16 -9.08 1.05 -11.05
C GLN A 16 -9.85 -0.26 -11.24
N SER A 17 -9.21 -1.27 -11.84
CA SER A 17 -9.79 -2.61 -11.98
C SER A 17 -10.13 -3.25 -10.63
N LEU A 18 -9.34 -3.04 -9.57
CA LEU A 18 -9.67 -3.57 -8.23
C LEU A 18 -10.95 -2.92 -7.68
N ILE A 19 -11.12 -1.62 -7.90
CA ILE A 19 -12.30 -0.86 -7.48
C ILE A 19 -13.52 -1.28 -8.30
N ASP A 20 -13.42 -1.32 -9.63
CA ASP A 20 -14.53 -1.67 -10.53
C ASP A 20 -15.03 -3.10 -10.31
N ASN A 21 -14.12 -4.03 -10.00
CA ASN A 21 -14.46 -5.40 -9.67
C ASN A 21 -14.84 -5.59 -8.20
N GLN A 22 -14.84 -4.53 -7.39
CA GLN A 22 -15.17 -4.58 -5.98
C GLN A 22 -14.39 -5.69 -5.27
N VAL A 23 -13.07 -5.70 -5.47
CA VAL A 23 -12.20 -6.74 -4.92
C VAL A 23 -12.23 -6.68 -3.39
N GLU A 24 -12.56 -7.82 -2.79
CA GLU A 24 -12.53 -8.02 -1.36
C GLU A 24 -11.08 -8.07 -0.83
N GLU A 25 -10.87 -7.49 0.34
CA GLU A 25 -9.66 -7.68 1.11
C GLU A 25 -9.45 -9.15 1.46
N SER A 26 -8.19 -9.50 1.63
CA SER A 26 -7.81 -10.85 2.02
C SER A 26 -6.64 -10.79 2.98
N ILE A 27 -6.26 -11.95 3.51
CA ILE A 27 -5.05 -12.08 4.34
C ILE A 27 -3.75 -11.69 3.61
N TYR A 28 -3.79 -11.48 2.29
CA TYR A 28 -2.65 -11.09 1.44
C TYR A 28 -2.87 -9.76 0.70
N LEU A 29 -4.04 -9.13 0.83
CA LEU A 29 -4.38 -7.88 0.14
C LEU A 29 -5.20 -6.98 1.07
N ASP A 30 -4.68 -5.79 1.31
CA ASP A 30 -5.29 -4.83 2.23
C ASP A 30 -5.33 -3.44 1.60
N PHE A 31 -6.44 -2.74 1.76
CA PHE A 31 -6.67 -1.40 1.22
C PHE A 31 -6.66 -0.39 2.36
N LYS A 32 -5.98 0.73 2.14
CA LYS A 32 -5.85 1.78 3.15
C LYS A 32 -6.08 3.13 2.49
N SER A 33 -6.95 3.95 3.06
CA SER A 33 -7.19 5.31 2.58
C SER A 33 -5.98 6.22 2.83
N ALA A 34 -5.97 7.41 2.24
CA ALA A 34 -4.92 8.40 2.47
C ALA A 34 -4.79 8.80 3.95
N GLY A 35 -5.90 8.80 4.69
CA GLY A 35 -5.92 9.09 6.13
C GLY A 35 -5.19 8.05 6.99
N SER A 36 -4.83 6.90 6.43
CA SER A 36 -3.96 5.94 7.11
C SER A 36 -2.50 6.40 7.15
N LEU A 37 -2.11 7.33 6.27
CA LEU A 37 -0.79 7.95 6.27
C LEU A 37 -0.86 9.30 6.98
N GLU A 38 -0.35 9.34 8.21
CA GLU A 38 -0.16 10.60 8.93
C GLU A 38 1.22 10.64 9.58
N LYS A 39 1.72 11.86 9.82
CA LYS A 39 3.00 12.08 10.49
C LYS A 39 2.94 11.86 12.01
N SER A 40 1.80 11.43 12.55
CA SER A 40 1.63 11.09 13.97
C SER A 40 2.31 9.76 14.30
N ASP A 41 2.90 9.65 15.50
CA ASP A 41 3.57 8.41 15.94
C ASP A 41 2.64 7.19 15.94
N ARG A 42 1.36 7.41 16.26
CA ARG A 42 0.36 6.35 16.25
C ARG A 42 0.18 5.76 14.84
N LYS A 43 -0.02 6.61 13.82
CA LYS A 43 -0.22 6.14 12.43
C LYS A 43 1.03 5.51 11.85
N ARG A 44 2.20 6.06 12.14
CA ARG A 44 3.49 5.45 11.77
C ARG A 44 3.66 4.04 12.34
N MET A 45 3.24 3.86 13.60
CA MET A 45 3.26 2.55 14.24
C MET A 45 2.23 1.59 13.63
N GLU A 46 1.02 2.06 13.33
CA GLU A 46 -0.01 1.26 12.61
C GLU A 46 0.54 0.76 11.26
N LEU A 47 1.02 1.66 10.39
CA LEU A 47 1.63 1.32 9.10
C LEU A 47 2.75 0.26 9.22
N SER A 48 3.63 0.45 10.20
CA SER A 48 4.75 -0.47 10.39
C SER A 48 4.30 -1.84 10.90
N LYS A 49 3.24 -1.89 11.73
CA LYS A 49 2.65 -3.14 12.21
C LYS A 49 1.96 -3.90 11.09
N ASP A 50 1.25 -3.21 10.20
CA ASP A 50 0.59 -3.85 9.06
C ASP A 50 1.65 -4.53 8.19
N VAL A 51 2.67 -3.78 7.77
CA VAL A 51 3.77 -4.32 6.96
C VAL A 51 4.53 -5.45 7.66
N ALA A 52 4.78 -5.33 8.97
CA ALA A 52 5.40 -6.41 9.74
C ALA A 52 4.52 -7.66 9.79
N SER A 53 3.20 -7.51 9.88
CA SER A 53 2.27 -8.63 9.96
C SER A 53 2.28 -9.45 8.68
N PHE A 54 2.28 -8.79 7.52
CA PHE A 54 2.46 -9.44 6.22
C PHE A 54 3.84 -10.06 6.08
N ALA A 55 4.91 -9.36 6.46
CA ALA A 55 6.27 -9.87 6.33
C ALA A 55 6.60 -11.05 7.26
N ASN A 56 5.90 -11.18 8.39
CA ASN A 56 5.99 -12.35 9.27
C ASN A 56 5.07 -13.49 8.85
N SER A 57 4.17 -13.23 7.90
CA SER A 57 3.27 -14.23 7.29
C SER A 57 3.84 -14.65 5.93
N ASP A 58 3.01 -15.24 5.07
CA ASP A 58 3.34 -15.50 3.67
C ASP A 58 3.31 -14.20 2.82
N GLY A 59 3.94 -13.10 3.23
CA GLY A 59 3.96 -11.86 2.44
C GLY A 59 2.57 -11.27 2.11
N GLY A 60 2.50 -10.36 1.13
CA GLY A 60 1.24 -9.75 0.69
C GLY A 60 1.40 -8.40 0.00
N ILE A 61 0.28 -7.71 -0.21
CA ILE A 61 0.22 -6.40 -0.84
C ILE A 61 -0.66 -5.48 -0.01
N ILE A 62 -0.17 -4.28 0.27
CA ILE A 62 -0.98 -3.21 0.86
C ILE A 62 -1.07 -2.08 -0.16
N VAL A 63 -2.28 -1.62 -0.43
CA VAL A 63 -2.52 -0.49 -1.33
C VAL A 63 -2.95 0.72 -0.51
N TYR A 64 -2.05 1.69 -0.39
CA TYR A 64 -2.34 2.98 0.22
C TYR A 64 -2.85 3.95 -0.83
N GLY A 65 -4.03 4.47 -0.59
CA GLY A 65 -4.73 5.44 -1.43
C GLY A 65 -5.98 4.88 -2.10
N ILE A 66 -6.51 3.78 -1.59
CA ILE A 66 -7.84 3.24 -1.91
C ILE A 66 -8.60 3.13 -0.60
N GLU A 67 -9.81 3.70 -0.56
CA GLU A 67 -10.72 3.53 0.55
C GLU A 67 -11.41 2.18 0.46
N GLU A 68 -11.46 1.48 1.60
CA GLU A 68 -12.23 0.25 1.77
C GLU A 68 -13.60 0.55 2.37
N VAL A 69 -14.65 -0.07 1.84
CA VAL A 69 -16.01 -0.01 2.38
C VAL A 69 -16.55 -1.43 2.47
N ASN A 70 -16.81 -1.91 3.70
CA ASN A 70 -17.18 -3.30 3.98
C ASN A 70 -16.12 -4.32 3.47
N HIS A 71 -14.82 -4.04 3.68
CA HIS A 71 -13.71 -4.89 3.23
C HIS A 71 -13.60 -5.04 1.71
N VAL A 72 -14.09 -4.05 0.97
CA VAL A 72 -14.07 -4.03 -0.50
C VAL A 72 -13.46 -2.72 -0.98
N ALA A 73 -12.62 -2.79 -2.01
CA ALA A 73 -12.10 -1.61 -2.69
C ALA A 73 -13.26 -0.74 -3.22
N ALA A 74 -13.38 0.50 -2.73
CA ALA A 74 -14.52 1.36 -3.00
C ALA A 74 -14.19 2.57 -3.87
N GLU A 75 -13.21 3.39 -3.46
CA GLU A 75 -12.84 4.61 -4.19
C GLU A 75 -11.38 4.99 -4.00
N PHE A 76 -10.86 5.84 -4.89
CA PHE A 76 -9.51 6.38 -4.75
C PHE A 76 -9.47 7.45 -3.66
N SER A 77 -8.58 7.25 -2.69
CA SER A 77 -8.25 8.20 -1.65
C SER A 77 -6.83 8.71 -1.87
N PHE A 78 -6.68 9.75 -2.68
CA PHE A 78 -5.36 10.21 -3.12
C PHE A 78 -4.47 10.73 -1.97
N ILE A 79 -3.18 10.39 -2.05
CA ILE A 79 -2.15 10.81 -1.09
C ILE A 79 -1.31 11.93 -1.71
N ASP A 80 -1.03 12.97 -0.91
CA ASP A 80 -0.08 14.00 -1.33
C ASP A 80 1.35 13.45 -1.29
N GLY A 81 1.87 13.08 -2.46
CA GLY A 81 3.21 12.54 -2.62
C GLY A 81 4.33 13.54 -2.35
N ASN A 82 4.04 14.84 -2.17
CA ASN A 82 5.02 15.81 -1.68
C ASN A 82 5.20 15.72 -0.17
N GLU A 83 4.14 15.31 0.55
CA GLU A 83 4.18 15.15 2.00
C GLU A 83 4.61 13.75 2.44
N PHE A 84 4.10 12.73 1.74
CA PHE A 84 4.33 11.33 2.02
C PHE A 84 4.99 10.71 0.79
N THR A 85 6.32 10.76 0.75
CA THR A 85 7.10 10.17 -0.36
C THR A 85 7.25 8.66 -0.18
N LYS A 86 7.64 7.97 -1.25
CA LYS A 86 8.03 6.56 -1.19
C LYS A 86 9.09 6.35 -0.11
N GLU A 87 10.14 7.16 -0.12
CA GLU A 87 11.26 7.08 0.82
C GLU A 87 10.82 7.29 2.26
N TRP A 88 9.83 8.16 2.50
CA TRP A 88 9.26 8.35 3.84
C TRP A 88 8.54 7.09 4.33
N ILE A 89 7.74 6.45 3.47
CA ILE A 89 7.06 5.18 3.82
C ILE A 89 8.10 4.11 4.12
N GLU A 90 9.13 3.97 3.27
CA GLU A 90 10.23 3.03 3.50
C GLU A 90 10.94 3.28 4.84
N GLN A 91 11.20 4.54 5.19
CA GLN A 91 11.82 4.91 6.46
C GLN A 91 10.92 4.55 7.65
N VAL A 92 9.62 4.84 7.58
CA VAL A 92 8.69 4.54 8.68
C VAL A 92 8.66 3.03 8.93
N VAL A 93 8.45 2.24 7.88
CA VAL A 93 8.45 0.77 7.98
C VAL A 93 9.77 0.27 8.59
N ASN A 94 10.93 0.74 8.10
CA ASN A 94 12.22 0.29 8.63
C ASN A 94 12.51 0.75 10.06
N SER A 95 11.86 1.81 10.56
CA SER A 95 12.14 2.38 11.89
C SER A 95 11.48 1.59 13.02
N TYR A 96 10.31 0.99 12.78
CA TYR A 96 9.53 0.30 13.82
C TYR A 96 9.55 -1.23 13.69
N VAL A 97 9.98 -1.78 12.55
CA VAL A 97 10.08 -3.24 12.37
C VAL A 97 11.42 -3.74 12.93
N GLN A 98 11.36 -4.62 13.94
CA GLN A 98 12.55 -5.18 14.62
C GLN A 98 13.46 -5.99 13.69
N ARG A 99 12.89 -6.64 12.68
CA ARG A 99 13.62 -7.38 11.63
C ARG A 99 13.57 -6.55 10.35
N ARG A 100 14.73 -6.16 9.81
CA ARG A 100 14.77 -5.49 8.50
C ARG A 100 14.21 -6.41 7.43
N ILE A 101 13.10 -6.00 6.83
CA ILE A 101 12.49 -6.68 5.69
C ILE A 101 13.25 -6.17 4.46
N SER A 102 14.13 -7.00 3.91
CA SER A 102 15.17 -6.53 2.97
C SER A 102 14.67 -6.35 1.53
N ASP A 103 13.43 -6.74 1.24
CA ASP A 103 12.92 -6.86 -0.14
C ASP A 103 11.50 -6.28 -0.33
N ILE A 104 11.09 -5.32 0.51
CA ILE A 104 9.83 -4.59 0.29
C ILE A 104 9.97 -3.74 -0.96
N ARG A 105 8.98 -3.82 -1.86
CA ARG A 105 8.91 -2.98 -3.05
C ARG A 105 7.73 -2.03 -2.93
N ILE A 106 8.03 -0.73 -2.94
CA ILE A 106 7.01 0.32 -2.95
C ILE A 106 6.93 0.95 -4.34
N PHE A 107 5.73 0.89 -4.93
CA PHE A 107 5.40 1.43 -6.25
C PHE A 107 4.54 2.69 -6.10
N PRO A 108 5.11 3.89 -6.33
CA PRO A 108 4.35 5.13 -6.34
C PRO A 108 3.66 5.31 -7.70
N LEU A 109 2.33 5.25 -7.70
CA LEU A 109 1.51 5.45 -8.89
C LEU A 109 0.87 6.83 -8.83
N ARG A 110 1.07 7.65 -9.86
CA ARG A 110 0.56 9.03 -9.94
C ARG A 110 -0.53 9.10 -10.98
N VAL A 111 -1.70 9.59 -10.59
CA VAL A 111 -2.81 9.82 -11.53
C VAL A 111 -2.51 11.08 -12.34
N ASP A 112 -2.53 10.96 -13.68
CA ASP A 112 -2.24 12.05 -14.62
C ASP A 112 -0.88 12.75 -14.42
N GLY A 113 0.07 12.10 -13.74
CA GLY A 113 1.35 12.69 -13.36
C GLY A 113 1.29 13.70 -12.21
N ASP A 114 0.13 13.88 -11.57
CA ASP A 114 -0.02 14.75 -10.40
C ASP A 114 0.52 14.06 -9.15
N ILE A 115 1.57 14.64 -8.55
CA ILE A 115 2.20 14.14 -7.32
C ILE A 115 1.21 14.17 -6.15
N LYS A 116 0.28 15.13 -6.14
CA LYS A 116 -0.75 15.22 -5.09
C LYS A 116 -1.80 14.12 -5.19
N LYS A 117 -1.85 13.43 -6.33
CA LYS A 117 -2.71 12.29 -6.60
C LYS A 117 -1.89 11.01 -6.71
N SER A 118 -1.15 10.72 -5.64
CA SER A 118 -0.35 9.51 -5.56
C SER A 118 -1.12 8.39 -4.84
N VAL A 119 -0.88 7.17 -5.28
CA VAL A 119 -1.33 5.92 -4.66
C VAL A 119 -0.10 5.03 -4.56
N TYR A 120 0.10 4.37 -3.41
CA TYR A 120 1.28 3.57 -3.15
C TYR A 120 0.91 2.10 -3.03
N VAL A 121 1.47 1.27 -3.89
CA VAL A 121 1.38 -0.19 -3.75
C VAL A 121 2.63 -0.67 -3.03
N VAL A 122 2.46 -1.23 -1.84
CA VAL A 122 3.52 -1.81 -1.02
C VAL A 122 3.45 -3.32 -1.17
N LYS A 123 4.36 -3.87 -1.98
CA LYS A 123 4.50 -5.31 -2.18
C LYS A 123 5.52 -5.88 -1.20
N ILE A 124 5.08 -6.85 -0.41
CA ILE A 124 5.85 -7.52 0.62
C ILE A 124 6.09 -8.95 0.12
N PRO A 125 7.34 -9.35 -0.11
CA PRO A 125 7.64 -10.66 -0.68
C PRO A 125 7.31 -11.78 0.31
N TYR A 126 6.93 -12.93 -0.26
CA TYR A 126 6.89 -14.22 0.44
C TYR A 126 8.32 -14.61 0.85
N SER A 127 8.51 -15.12 2.07
CA SER A 127 9.80 -15.69 2.53
C SER A 127 9.94 -17.15 2.15
#